data_AF-A0A0S4N6E3-F1
#
_entry.id   AF-A0A0S4N6E3-F1
#
_cell.length_a   1.000
_cell.length_b   1.000
_cell.length_c   1.000
_cell.angle_alpha   90.00
_cell.angle_beta   90.00
_cell.angle_gamma   90.00
#
_symmetry.space_group_name_H-M   'P 1'
#
loop_
_entity.id
_entity.type
_entity.pdbx_description
1 polymer ?
#
loop_
_entity_poly.entity_id
_entity_poly.type
_entity_poly.pdbx_seq_one_letter_code
_entity_poly.pdbx_strand_id
1 'polypeptide(L)'
;MSNSEEYIKQLEETIRRFLEPIKDIPYNIAIRSLTGCRVLEFDRNDNKTAYRKGIKTKRPNEAGNQIEPFVINSLNKVGLKAEKPKSRKGKVKIAGYPDIEISDEYGRTIYLECKTYSAL
;
A
#
# COMPACT_ATOMS: atom_id res chain seq x y z
N MET A 1 43.31 14.17 22.42
CA MET A 1 42.79 12.97 21.75
C MET A 1 43.92 12.34 20.98
N SER A 2 44.05 11.02 20.97
CA SER A 2 45.08 10.36 20.16
C SER A 2 44.71 10.45 18.68
N ASN A 3 45.70 10.42 17.79
CA ASN A 3 45.48 10.44 16.34
C ASN A 3 44.54 9.30 15.88
N SER A 4 44.59 8.16 16.58
CA SER A 4 43.69 7.03 16.35
C SER A 4 42.24 7.32 16.75
N GLU A 5 42.00 8.07 17.83
CA GLU A 5 40.64 8.46 18.25
C GLU A 5 40.00 9.43 17.26
N GLU A 6 40.78 10.36 16.72
CA GLU A 6 40.30 11.32 15.72
C GLU A 6 39.98 10.64 14.39
N TYR A 7 40.81 9.68 13.97
CA TYR A 7 40.54 8.84 12.80
C TYR A 7 39.28 7.97 12.96
N ILE A 8 39.10 7.32 14.12
CA ILE A 8 37.89 6.54 14.41
C ILE A 8 36.66 7.43 14.36
N LYS A 9 36.71 8.62 14.95
CA LYS A 9 35.60 9.57 14.94
C LYS A 9 35.22 9.98 13.51
N GLN A 10 36.20 10.25 12.65
CA GLN A 10 35.95 10.57 11.23
C GLN A 10 35.28 9.41 10.48
N LEU A 11 35.69 8.16 10.75
CA LEU A 11 35.06 6.97 10.16
C LEU A 11 33.60 6.81 10.61
N GLU A 12 33.34 6.93 11.92
CA GLU A 12 31.99 6.83 12.47
C GLU A 12 31.06 7.90 11.88
N GLU A 13 31.55 9.13 11.76
CA GLU A 13 30.81 10.26 11.21
C GLU A 13 30.50 10.06 9.72
N THR A 14 31.45 9.48 8.98
CA THR A 14 31.28 9.13 7.57
C THR A 14 30.23 8.03 7.41
N ILE A 15 30.36 6.93 8.16
CA ILE A 15 29.41 5.80 8.11
C ILE A 15 28.01 6.27 8.49
N ARG A 16 27.87 7.14 9.49
CA ARG A 16 26.57 7.71 9.90
C ARG A 16 25.86 8.38 8.71
N ARG A 17 26.57 9.16 7.91
CA ARG A 17 26.01 9.83 6.71
C ARG A 17 25.59 8.85 5.62
N PHE A 18 26.28 7.71 5.47
CA PHE A 18 25.88 6.65 4.53
C PHE A 18 24.66 5.86 5.01
N LEU A 19 24.47 5.76 6.32
CA LEU A 19 23.33 5.07 6.93
C LEU A 19 22.10 5.97 7.07
N GLU A 20 22.23 7.29 6.83
CA GLU A 20 21.09 8.18 6.79
C GLU A 20 20.15 7.78 5.64
N PRO A 21 18.87 7.49 5.92
CA PRO A 21 17.91 7.19 4.87
C PRO A 21 17.82 8.35 3.90
N ILE A 22 17.85 8.06 2.60
CA ILE A 22 17.59 9.10 1.59
C ILE A 22 16.13 9.54 1.76
N LYS A 23 15.94 10.83 2.05
CA LYS A 23 14.62 11.44 2.25
C LYS A 23 14.18 12.19 0.99
N ASP A 24 12.90 12.53 0.95
CA ASP A 24 12.30 13.43 -0.04
C ASP A 24 12.36 12.95 -1.50
N ILE A 25 12.52 11.63 -1.71
CA ILE A 25 12.33 11.03 -3.03
C ILE A 25 10.82 10.94 -3.32
N PRO A 26 10.33 11.48 -4.45
CA PRO A 26 8.94 11.30 -4.84
C PRO A 26 8.56 9.82 -4.94
N TYR A 27 7.44 9.43 -4.33
CA TYR A 27 7.00 8.03 -4.24
C TYR A 27 6.95 7.32 -5.61
N ASN A 28 6.44 8.01 -6.64
CA ASN A 28 6.35 7.49 -8.00
C ASN A 28 7.72 7.24 -8.67
N ILE A 29 8.77 7.95 -8.25
CA ILE A 29 10.15 7.72 -8.70
C ILE A 29 10.71 6.50 -7.97
N ALA A 30 10.57 6.44 -6.64
CA ALA A 30 11.06 5.31 -5.86
C ALA A 30 10.49 3.97 -6.34
N ILE A 31 9.17 3.87 -6.52
CA ILE A 31 8.53 2.64 -7.00
C ILE A 31 9.03 2.24 -8.38
N ARG A 32 9.15 3.20 -9.31
CA ARG A 32 9.60 2.93 -10.68
C ARG A 32 11.04 2.43 -10.71
N SER A 33 11.93 3.06 -9.96
CA SER A 33 13.34 2.67 -9.89
C SER A 33 13.54 1.30 -9.24
N LEU A 34 12.75 0.95 -8.22
CA LEU A 34 12.89 -0.32 -7.50
C LEU A 34 12.20 -1.50 -8.19
N THR A 35 11.08 -1.27 -8.88
CA THR A 35 10.22 -2.34 -9.38
C THR A 35 10.08 -2.38 -10.90
N GLY A 36 10.46 -1.31 -11.60
CA GLY A 36 10.14 -1.12 -13.03
C GLY A 36 8.67 -0.79 -13.31
N CYS A 37 7.79 -0.84 -12.30
CA CYS A 37 6.37 -0.57 -12.44
C CYS A 37 6.04 0.92 -12.37
N ARG A 38 4.95 1.32 -13.04
CA ARG A 38 4.41 2.69 -12.94
C ARG A 38 3.38 2.76 -11.82
N VAL A 39 3.45 3.82 -11.02
CA VAL A 39 2.36 4.21 -10.12
C VAL A 39 1.26 4.83 -10.97
N LEU A 40 0.06 4.25 -10.91
CA LEU A 40 -1.12 4.84 -11.55
C LEU A 40 -1.73 5.85 -10.58
N GLU A 41 -1.90 7.08 -11.05
CA GLU A 41 -2.54 8.12 -10.27
C GLU A 41 -4.06 7.99 -10.35
N PHE A 42 -4.72 8.41 -9.27
CA PHE A 42 -6.18 8.46 -9.23
C PHE A 42 -6.68 9.66 -10.02
N ASP A 43 -7.46 9.42 -11.09
CA ASP A 43 -8.14 10.48 -11.82
C ASP A 43 -9.34 11.00 -11.03
N ARG A 44 -9.27 12.26 -10.57
CA ARG A 44 -10.34 12.91 -9.80
C ARG A 44 -11.59 13.18 -10.63
N ASN A 45 -11.48 13.22 -11.95
CA ASN A 45 -12.61 13.44 -12.84
C ASN A 45 -13.43 12.15 -13.04
N ASP A 46 -12.84 10.97 -12.73
CA ASP A 46 -13.53 9.68 -12.69
C ASP A 46 -14.32 9.56 -11.37
N ASN A 47 -15.49 10.19 -11.35
CA ASN A 47 -16.40 10.35 -10.22
C ASN A 47 -16.81 9.01 -9.57
N LYS A 48 -16.04 8.54 -8.58
CA LYS A 48 -16.35 7.29 -7.85
C LYS A 48 -16.67 7.49 -6.38
N THR A 49 -17.60 6.66 -5.93
CA THR A 49 -18.40 6.71 -4.70
C THR A 49 -17.61 6.94 -3.41
N ALA A 50 -16.37 6.46 -3.31
CA ALA A 50 -15.54 6.62 -2.11
C ALA A 50 -15.12 8.09 -1.87
N TYR A 51 -14.74 8.80 -2.94
CA TYR A 51 -14.40 10.22 -2.85
C TYR A 51 -15.62 11.07 -2.44
N ARG A 52 -16.81 10.75 -3.00
CA ARG A 52 -18.04 11.49 -2.72
C ARG A 52 -18.65 11.20 -1.35
N LYS A 53 -18.67 9.93 -0.91
CA LYS A 53 -19.20 9.57 0.42
C LYS A 53 -18.21 9.93 1.53
N GLY A 54 -16.92 9.87 1.23
CA GLY A 54 -15.85 9.94 2.22
C GLY A 54 -15.88 8.75 3.17
N ILE A 55 -14.73 8.46 3.78
CA ILE A 55 -14.65 7.50 4.89
C ILE A 55 -14.40 8.33 6.14
N LYS A 56 -15.39 8.35 7.04
CA LYS A 56 -15.30 9.04 8.33
C LYS A 56 -15.27 8.00 9.43
N THR A 57 -14.12 7.83 10.07
CA THR A 57 -13.95 6.89 11.18
C THR A 57 -13.27 7.58 12.35
N LYS A 58 -13.50 7.09 13.57
CA LYS A 58 -12.84 7.63 14.77
C LYS A 58 -11.40 7.16 14.87
N ARG A 59 -11.11 5.96 14.37
CA ARG A 59 -9.78 5.35 14.42
C ARG A 59 -9.25 5.17 13.00
N PRO A 60 -7.95 5.48 12.73
CA PRO A 60 -7.36 5.34 11.40
C PRO A 60 -7.44 3.91 10.82
N ASN A 61 -7.29 2.88 11.67
CA ASN A 61 -7.36 1.48 11.25
C ASN A 61 -8.77 1.07 10.76
N GLU A 62 -9.83 1.71 11.24
CA GLU A 62 -11.19 1.48 10.74
C GLU A 62 -11.37 2.00 9.32
N ALA A 63 -10.61 3.02 8.91
CA ALA A 63 -10.69 3.56 7.55
C ALA A 63 -10.27 2.51 6.50
N GLY A 64 -9.27 1.69 6.84
CA GLY A 64 -8.85 0.52 6.04
C GLY A 64 -10.00 -0.46 5.83
N ASN A 65 -10.62 -0.91 6.93
CA ASN A 65 -11.74 -1.85 6.86
C ASN A 65 -12.94 -1.30 6.05
N GLN A 66 -13.16 0.02 6.11
CA GLN A 66 -14.26 0.67 5.40
C GLN A 66 -13.99 0.90 3.92
N ILE A 67 -12.72 0.94 3.46
CA ILE A 67 -12.40 1.11 2.03
C ILE A 67 -12.55 -0.19 1.24
N GLU A 68 -12.29 -1.34 1.86
CA GLU A 68 -12.26 -2.64 1.19
C GLU A 68 -13.57 -2.93 0.42
N PRO A 69 -14.79 -2.70 0.97
CA PRO A 69 -16.03 -2.91 0.22
C PRO A 69 -16.15 -2.03 -1.03
N PHE A 70 -15.61 -0.80 -1.02
CA PHE A 70 -15.63 0.05 -2.21
C PHE A 70 -14.71 -0.49 -3.30
N VAL A 71 -13.54 -1.01 -2.92
CA VAL A 71 -12.58 -1.62 -3.85
C VAL A 71 -13.17 -2.89 -4.45
N ILE A 72 -13.69 -3.80 -3.61
CA ILE A 72 -14.36 -5.04 -4.05
C ILE A 72 -15.48 -4.74 -5.04
N ASN A 73 -16.39 -3.81 -4.70
CA ASN A 73 -17.50 -3.44 -5.56
C ASN A 73 -17.02 -2.85 -6.90
N SER A 74 -15.92 -2.09 -6.90
CA SER A 74 -15.38 -1.49 -8.12
C SER A 74 -14.74 -2.54 -9.03
N LEU A 75 -14.00 -3.51 -8.45
CA LEU A 75 -13.43 -4.64 -9.17
C LEU A 75 -14.53 -5.52 -9.79
N ASN A 76 -15.57 -5.82 -9.02
CA ASN A 76 -16.72 -6.60 -9.51
C ASN A 76 -17.46 -5.88 -10.65
N LYS A 77 -17.57 -4.55 -10.61
CA LYS A 77 -18.20 -3.77 -11.70
C LYS A 77 -17.43 -3.82 -13.02
N VAL A 78 -16.11 -4.05 -12.99
CA VAL A 78 -15.29 -4.18 -14.20
C VAL A 78 -15.15 -5.64 -14.66
N GLY A 79 -15.90 -6.57 -14.08
CA GLY A 79 -15.97 -7.97 -14.51
C GLY A 79 -15.00 -8.92 -13.81
N LEU A 80 -14.21 -8.44 -12.84
CA LEU A 80 -13.34 -9.29 -12.02
C LEU A 80 -14.18 -9.95 -10.91
N LYS A 81 -13.80 -11.15 -10.45
CA LYS A 81 -14.43 -11.79 -9.29
C LYS A 81 -13.62 -11.48 -8.03
N ALA A 82 -13.95 -10.39 -7.36
CA ALA A 82 -13.27 -9.94 -6.14
C ALA A 82 -14.09 -10.25 -4.88
N GLU A 83 -13.44 -10.83 -3.88
CA GLU A 83 -14.04 -11.13 -2.57
C GLU A 83 -12.99 -11.10 -1.44
N LYS A 84 -13.44 -11.09 -0.19
CA LYS A 84 -12.55 -11.34 0.96
C LYS A 84 -12.13 -12.81 0.95
N PRO A 85 -10.88 -13.14 1.35
CA PRO A 85 -10.39 -14.51 1.28
C PRO A 85 -11.23 -15.46 2.14
N LYS A 86 -11.40 -16.68 1.65
CA LYS A 86 -12.13 -17.74 2.35
C LYS A 86 -11.21 -18.48 3.32
N SER A 87 -11.76 -18.91 4.44
CA SER A 87 -11.12 -19.87 5.33
C SER A 87 -11.02 -21.24 4.67
N ARG A 88 -10.18 -22.15 5.21
CA ARG A 88 -10.11 -23.56 4.79
C ARG A 88 -11.48 -24.28 4.79
N LYS A 89 -12.48 -23.75 5.51
CA LYS A 89 -13.86 -24.27 5.57
C LYS A 89 -14.85 -23.48 4.69
N GLY A 90 -14.36 -22.65 3.76
CA GLY A 90 -15.18 -21.89 2.81
C GLY A 90 -15.89 -20.64 3.35
N LYS A 91 -15.84 -20.37 4.67
CA LYS A 91 -16.39 -19.14 5.26
C LYS A 91 -15.48 -17.94 4.99
N VAL A 92 -16.05 -16.80 4.62
CA VAL A 92 -15.34 -15.53 4.45
C VAL A 92 -14.58 -15.19 5.74
N LYS A 93 -13.27 -14.97 5.64
CA LYS A 93 -12.47 -14.44 6.74
C LYS A 93 -12.62 -12.93 6.78
N ILE A 94 -12.93 -12.41 7.97
CA ILE A 94 -12.96 -10.96 8.23
C ILE A 94 -11.52 -10.44 8.45
N ALA A 95 -10.60 -11.31 8.85
CA ALA A 95 -9.19 -11.01 9.11
C ALA A 95 -8.25 -12.07 8.52
N GLY A 96 -7.12 -11.62 7.96
CA GLY A 96 -6.06 -12.46 7.42
C GLY A 96 -5.55 -11.95 6.07
N TYR A 97 -4.32 -12.32 5.71
CA TYR A 97 -3.76 -12.03 4.39
C TYR A 97 -4.38 -12.94 3.32
N PRO A 98 -4.65 -12.43 2.10
CA PRO A 98 -4.62 -11.01 1.69
C PRO A 98 -5.92 -10.27 2.04
N ASP A 99 -5.94 -8.94 1.96
CA ASP A 99 -7.19 -8.18 2.19
C ASP A 99 -8.30 -8.57 1.19
N ILE A 100 -7.94 -8.72 -0.10
CA ILE A 100 -8.87 -9.06 -1.19
C ILE A 100 -8.24 -10.14 -2.08
N GLU A 101 -9.03 -11.16 -2.41
CA GLU A 101 -8.72 -12.17 -3.41
C GLU A 101 -9.53 -11.89 -4.69
N ILE A 102 -8.87 -11.97 -5.84
CA ILE A 102 -9.46 -11.69 -7.15
C ILE A 102 -9.20 -12.89 -8.05
N SER A 103 -10.25 -13.44 -8.64
CA SER A 103 -10.15 -14.39 -9.75
C SER A 103 -10.47 -13.69 -11.06
N ASP A 104 -9.61 -13.83 -12.05
CA ASP A 104 -9.87 -13.32 -13.39
C ASP A 104 -10.53 -14.37 -14.31
N GLU A 105 -10.83 -13.97 -15.55
CA GLU A 105 -11.47 -14.82 -16.56
C GLU A 105 -10.60 -15.99 -17.03
N TYR A 106 -9.28 -15.91 -16.83
CA TYR A 106 -8.31 -16.97 -17.18
C TYR A 106 -8.07 -17.93 -16.01
N GLY A 107 -8.78 -17.78 -14.90
CA GLY A 107 -8.63 -18.60 -13.70
C GLY A 107 -7.37 -18.28 -12.90
N ARG A 108 -6.73 -17.12 -13.11
CA ARG A 108 -5.59 -16.67 -12.31
C ARG A 108 -6.10 -16.02 -11.03
N THR A 109 -5.41 -16.29 -9.93
CA THR A 109 -5.68 -15.67 -8.63
C THR A 109 -4.71 -14.51 -8.40
N ILE A 110 -5.27 -13.34 -8.09
CA ILE A 110 -4.54 -12.12 -7.75
C ILE A 110 -4.88 -11.76 -6.31
N TYR A 111 -3.87 -11.47 -5.52
CA TYR A 111 -4.02 -11.04 -4.14
C TYR A 111 -3.76 -9.54 -4.05
N LEU A 112 -4.73 -8.80 -3.52
CA LEU A 112 -4.69 -7.35 -3.43
C LEU A 112 -4.70 -6.92 -1.95
N GLU A 113 -3.68 -6.17 -1.58
CA GLU A 113 -3.57 -5.50 -0.29
C GLU A 113 -4.11 -4.07 -0.42
N CYS A 114 -4.97 -3.65 0.50
CA CYS A 114 -5.53 -2.32 0.53
C CYS A 114 -4.91 -1.50 1.66
N LYS A 115 -4.29 -0.37 1.32
CA LYS A 115 -3.79 0.59 2.30
C LYS A 115 -4.40 1.96 2.06
N THR A 116 -4.91 2.56 3.13
CA THR A 116 -5.46 3.92 3.13
C THR A 116 -4.63 4.83 3.98
N TYR A 117 -4.45 6.06 3.51
CA TYR A 117 -3.84 7.13 4.28
C TYR A 117 -4.66 8.41 4.11
N SER A 118 -4.54 9.32 5.07
CA SER A 118 -5.09 10.66 4.94
C SER A 118 -4.08 11.51 4.17
N ALA A 119 -4.45 11.98 2.98
CA ALA A 119 -3.74 13.06 2.33
C ALA A 119 -4.28 14.38 2.90
N LEU A 120 -3.44 15.10 3.65
CA LEU A 120 -3.71 16.46 4.10
C LEU A 120 -3.73 17.42 2.90
#